data_AF-A0A075B380-F1
#
_entry.id   AF-A0A075B380-F1
#
_cell.length_a   1.000
_cell.length_b   1.000
_cell.length_c   1.000
_cell.angle_alpha   90.00
_cell.angle_beta   90.00
_cell.angle_gamma   90.00
#
_symmetry.space_group_name_H-M   'P 1'
#
loop_
_entity.id
_entity.type
_entity.pdbx_description
1 polymer ?
#
loop_
_entity_poly.entity_id
_entity_poly.type
_entity_poly.pdbx_seq_one_letter_code
_entity_poly.pdbx_strand_id
1 'polypeptide(L)'
;MHHVTDNGPEDLSCTLFYQRDNFFHFVCYFFRFYFLAWFELPMFFVKRGRVKEPMRMMAMEISCYLAMIHLALNVDFMATFMSFILPFNIVRFGMMQGNWVQHSFLERTNPLGGGLQNSITLVHCVYNRDCFNDGYHASHHLHPLRHYLEHPANLIQNRQTYYESKAIVFKETSYDYIWWLLMTKNYEKLASYWVHIGPKEEEPSCAEIVKMLKEKTRIFSREEITPFLKKGK
;
A
#
# COMPACT_ATOMS: atom_id res chain seq x y z
N MET A 1 11.45 -1.94 4.69
CA MET A 1 10.49 -1.68 5.78
C MET A 1 9.20 -2.38 5.38
N HIS A 2 8.42 -1.81 4.46
CA HIS A 2 7.18 -2.35 3.89
C HIS A 2 7.00 -3.88 3.88
N HIS A 3 7.73 -4.60 3.01
CA HIS A 3 7.60 -6.07 2.90
C HIS A 3 8.19 -6.86 4.07
N VAL A 4 9.01 -6.22 4.92
CA VAL A 4 9.62 -6.86 6.10
C VAL A 4 8.69 -6.77 7.30
N THR A 5 8.01 -5.64 7.44
CA THR A 5 7.06 -5.38 8.53
C THR A 5 5.63 -5.78 8.17
N ASP A 6 5.36 -6.09 6.90
CA ASP A 6 4.09 -6.64 6.40
C ASP A 6 2.88 -5.76 6.80
N ASN A 7 3.02 -4.43 6.61
CA ASN A 7 2.06 -3.42 7.07
C ASN A 7 1.73 -3.51 8.58
N GLY A 8 2.63 -4.10 9.36
CA GLY A 8 2.48 -4.25 10.80
C GLY A 8 2.72 -2.98 11.60
N PRO A 9 2.50 -3.01 12.92
CA PRO A 9 2.58 -1.81 13.75
C PRO A 9 3.94 -1.08 13.76
N GLU A 10 5.02 -1.78 13.43
CA GLU A 10 6.36 -1.20 13.31
C GLU A 10 6.64 -0.59 11.93
N ASP A 11 5.75 -0.81 10.97
CA ASP A 11 5.82 -0.21 9.65
C ASP A 11 5.45 1.27 9.74
N LEU A 12 6.33 2.16 9.29
CA LEU A 12 6.04 3.60 9.28
C LEU A 12 4.95 3.98 8.26
N SER A 13 4.68 3.08 7.30
CA SER A 13 3.59 3.20 6.34
C SER A 13 2.34 2.40 6.71
N CYS A 14 2.25 1.91 7.96
CA CYS A 14 1.13 1.10 8.46
C CYS A 14 -0.25 1.78 8.33
N THR A 15 -1.23 1.04 7.81
CA THR A 15 -2.64 1.51 7.68
C THR A 15 -3.58 1.02 8.80
N LEU A 16 -3.13 0.13 9.70
CA LEU A 16 -3.97 -0.49 10.75
C LEU A 16 -4.68 0.52 11.65
N PHE A 17 -3.96 1.60 11.98
CA PHE A 17 -4.42 2.66 12.88
C PHE A 17 -5.36 3.67 12.22
N TYR A 18 -5.77 3.43 10.97
CA TYR A 18 -6.63 4.33 10.22
C TYR A 18 -7.90 3.65 9.74
N GLN A 19 -8.96 4.44 9.59
CA GLN A 19 -10.14 4.06 8.84
C GLN A 19 -9.85 4.21 7.35
N ARG A 20 -9.78 3.11 6.60
CA ARG A 20 -9.22 3.10 5.23
C ARG A 20 -10.15 3.65 4.15
N ASP A 21 -11.40 3.91 4.48
CA ASP A 21 -12.40 4.58 3.62
C ASP A 21 -12.79 5.98 4.13
N ASN A 22 -11.88 6.63 4.88
CA ASN A 22 -12.06 7.98 5.39
C ASN A 22 -10.98 8.90 4.83
N PHE A 23 -11.44 9.94 4.12
CA PHE A 23 -10.55 10.93 3.49
C PHE A 23 -9.64 11.66 4.48
N PHE A 24 -10.15 12.08 5.63
CA PHE A 24 -9.33 12.77 6.64
C PHE A 24 -8.26 11.86 7.22
N HIS A 25 -8.56 10.57 7.43
CA HIS A 25 -7.56 9.61 7.89
C HIS A 25 -6.45 9.42 6.84
N PHE A 26 -6.80 9.37 5.55
CA PHE A 26 -5.81 9.34 4.47
C PHE A 26 -4.95 10.61 4.46
N VAL A 27 -5.55 11.80 4.63
CA VAL A 27 -4.82 13.06 4.69
C VAL A 27 -3.84 13.09 5.88
N CYS A 28 -4.28 12.67 7.07
CA CYS A 28 -3.41 12.55 8.25
C CYS A 28 -2.24 11.58 8.00
N TYR A 29 -2.53 10.44 7.39
CA TYR A 29 -1.53 9.44 7.01
C TYR A 29 -0.51 9.99 6.02
N PHE A 30 -0.99 10.64 4.95
CA PHE A 30 -0.15 11.23 3.92
C PHE A 30 0.76 12.31 4.51
N PHE A 31 0.22 13.28 5.26
CA PHE A 31 1.03 14.37 5.79
C PHE A 31 2.00 13.93 6.89
N ARG A 32 1.63 12.93 7.71
CA ARG A 32 2.58 12.30 8.63
C ARG A 32 3.77 11.75 7.85
N PHE A 33 3.54 10.97 6.81
CA PHE A 33 4.65 10.44 6.01
C PHE A 33 5.42 11.57 5.32
N TYR A 34 4.72 12.48 4.66
CA TYR A 34 5.31 13.55 3.86
C TYR A 34 6.25 14.46 4.66
N PHE A 35 5.88 14.80 5.90
CA PHE A 35 6.70 15.68 6.75
C PHE A 35 7.55 14.94 7.78
N LEU A 36 7.07 13.85 8.37
CA LEU A 36 7.74 13.19 9.50
C LEU A 36 8.61 11.99 9.10
N ALA A 37 8.49 11.45 7.88
CA ALA A 37 9.35 10.34 7.44
C ALA A 37 10.85 10.67 7.53
N TRP A 38 11.20 11.96 7.36
CA TRP A 38 12.55 12.51 7.56
C TRP A 38 13.15 12.23 8.94
N PHE A 39 12.31 12.07 9.95
CA PHE A 39 12.72 11.78 11.32
C PHE A 39 12.44 10.31 11.65
N GLU A 40 11.24 9.82 11.32
CA GLU A 40 10.80 8.48 11.69
C GLU A 40 11.64 7.37 11.03
N LEU A 41 11.96 7.51 9.73
CA LEU A 41 12.72 6.51 8.98
C LEU A 41 14.19 6.38 9.44
N PRO A 42 14.95 7.47 9.62
CA PRO A 42 16.31 7.34 10.15
C PRO A 42 16.32 6.81 11.59
N MET A 43 15.38 7.23 12.44
CA MET A 43 15.23 6.66 13.78
C MET A 43 14.95 5.15 13.75
N PHE A 44 14.10 4.69 12.81
CA PHE A 44 13.82 3.28 12.60
C PHE A 44 15.10 2.49 12.26
N PHE A 45 15.95 2.99 11.37
CA PHE A 45 17.21 2.31 11.03
C PHE A 45 18.22 2.31 12.18
N VAL A 46 18.37 3.43 12.90
CA VAL A 46 19.27 3.52 14.07
C VAL A 46 18.85 2.52 15.15
N LYS A 47 17.56 2.42 15.47
CA LYS A 47 17.03 1.44 16.44
C LYS A 47 17.33 -0.01 16.06
N ARG A 48 17.53 -0.29 14.76
CA ARG A 48 17.89 -1.62 14.24
C ARG A 48 19.39 -1.79 13.98
N GLY A 49 20.23 -0.92 14.53
CA GLY A 49 21.69 -1.00 14.44
C GLY A 49 22.27 -0.63 13.06
N ARG A 50 21.44 -0.09 12.17
CA ARG A 50 21.79 0.24 10.78
C ARG A 50 22.11 1.72 10.65
N VAL A 51 23.31 2.12 11.06
CA VAL A 51 23.70 3.55 11.16
C VAL A 51 24.16 4.18 9.85
N LYS A 52 24.49 3.39 8.82
CA LYS A 52 24.96 3.91 7.52
C LYS A 52 23.79 4.34 6.63
N GLU A 53 22.68 3.63 6.72
CA GLU A 53 21.42 3.84 6.02
C GLU A 53 20.81 5.23 6.28
N PRO A 54 20.61 5.68 7.54
CA PRO A 54 20.06 7.00 7.82
C PRO A 54 20.97 8.11 7.29
N MET A 55 22.30 7.95 7.39
CA MET A 55 23.27 8.92 6.86
C MET A 55 23.15 9.06 5.35
N ARG A 56 23.11 7.93 4.62
CA ARG A 56 22.93 7.91 3.16
C ARG A 56 21.60 8.54 2.74
N MET A 57 20.52 8.18 3.43
CA MET A 57 19.19 8.72 3.18
C MET A 57 19.17 10.24 3.35
N MET A 58 19.64 10.75 4.49
CA MET A 58 19.70 12.19 4.77
C MET A 58 20.59 12.93 3.77
N ALA A 59 21.75 12.38 3.43
CA ALA A 59 22.66 12.98 2.46
C ALA A 59 22.02 13.10 1.08
N MET A 60 21.38 12.04 0.57
CA MET A 60 20.71 12.07 -0.73
C MET A 60 19.53 13.05 -0.73
N GLU A 61 18.71 12.98 0.31
CA GLU A 61 17.52 13.80 0.43
C GLU A 61 17.88 15.29 0.49
N ILE A 62 18.83 15.69 1.36
CA ILE A 62 19.34 17.07 1.43
C ILE A 62 19.94 17.51 0.09
N SER A 63 20.73 16.65 -0.55
CA SER A 63 21.35 16.96 -1.85
C SER A 63 20.30 17.21 -2.92
N CYS A 64 19.20 16.44 -2.94
CA CYS A 64 18.08 16.65 -3.86
C CYS A 64 17.43 18.04 -3.68
N TYR A 65 17.15 18.49 -2.45
CA TYR A 65 16.60 19.84 -2.26
C TYR A 65 17.59 20.92 -2.62
N LEU A 66 18.86 20.79 -2.22
CA LEU A 66 19.87 21.77 -2.57
C LEU A 66 20.04 21.88 -4.09
N ALA A 67 20.00 20.76 -4.81
CA ALA A 67 20.02 20.75 -6.27
C ALA A 67 18.78 21.44 -6.87
N MET A 68 17.56 21.11 -6.40
CA MET A 68 16.34 21.77 -6.86
C MET A 68 16.34 23.27 -6.58
N ILE A 69 16.78 23.69 -5.39
CA ILE A 69 16.90 25.11 -5.01
C ILE A 69 17.93 25.80 -5.91
N HIS A 70 19.09 25.18 -6.12
CA HIS A 70 20.14 25.74 -6.97
C HIS A 70 19.65 25.93 -8.41
N LEU A 71 19.01 24.92 -9.00
CA LEU A 71 18.46 24.99 -10.36
C LEU A 71 17.35 26.05 -10.47
N ALA A 72 16.47 26.13 -9.48
CA ALA A 72 15.37 27.10 -9.47
C ALA A 72 15.86 28.56 -9.38
N LEU A 73 16.94 28.79 -8.62
CA LEU A 73 17.48 30.14 -8.41
C LEU A 73 18.50 30.57 -9.47
N ASN A 74 19.26 29.64 -10.05
CA ASN A 74 20.41 29.96 -10.90
C ASN A 74 20.27 29.54 -12.37
N VAL A 75 19.28 28.70 -12.72
CA VAL A 75 19.09 28.21 -14.09
C VAL A 75 17.75 28.70 -14.66
N ASP A 76 16.64 28.11 -14.22
CA ASP A 76 15.29 28.53 -14.62
C ASP A 76 14.27 27.97 -13.63
N PHE A 77 13.45 28.85 -13.04
CA PHE A 77 12.44 28.45 -12.06
C PHE A 77 11.35 27.57 -12.67
N MET A 78 10.83 27.93 -13.84
CA MET A 78 9.68 27.24 -14.44
C MET A 78 10.08 25.84 -14.93
N ALA A 79 11.22 25.71 -15.59
CA ALA A 79 11.77 24.43 -16.00
C ALA A 79 12.05 23.53 -14.79
N THR A 80 12.60 24.09 -13.71
CA THR A 80 12.85 23.34 -12.47
C THR A 80 11.55 22.90 -11.81
N PHE A 81 10.54 23.78 -11.76
CA PHE A 81 9.25 23.48 -11.20
C PHE A 81 8.55 22.34 -11.95
N MET A 82 8.46 22.44 -13.28
CA MET A 82 7.77 21.46 -14.11
C MET A 82 8.49 20.11 -14.19
N SER A 83 9.82 20.11 -14.14
CA SER A 83 10.61 18.88 -14.34
C SER A 83 11.00 18.17 -13.05
N PHE A 84 11.12 18.90 -11.93
CA PHE A 84 11.57 18.33 -10.67
C PHE A 84 10.56 18.52 -9.54
N ILE A 85 10.19 19.76 -9.21
CA ILE A 85 9.37 20.03 -8.01
C ILE A 85 7.99 19.39 -8.15
N LEU A 86 7.30 19.62 -9.26
CA LEU A 86 5.95 19.09 -9.50
C LEU A 86 5.97 17.55 -9.57
N PRO A 87 6.79 16.89 -10.42
CA PRO A 87 6.89 15.43 -10.44
C PRO A 87 7.26 14.81 -9.09
N PHE A 88 8.19 15.43 -8.35
CA PHE A 88 8.60 14.95 -7.02
C PHE A 88 7.42 14.90 -6.04
N ASN A 89 6.59 15.94 -6.02
CA ASN A 89 5.39 15.98 -5.19
C ASN A 89 4.32 14.98 -5.65
N ILE A 90 4.10 14.88 -6.97
CA ILE A 90 3.14 13.92 -7.55
C ILE A 90 3.53 12.48 -7.20
N VAL A 91 4.81 12.11 -7.37
CA VAL A 91 5.30 10.76 -7.08
C VAL A 91 5.15 10.45 -5.59
N ARG A 92 5.49 11.40 -4.70
CA ARG A 92 5.30 11.20 -3.24
C ARG A 92 3.85 10.94 -2.88
N PHE A 93 2.94 11.74 -3.42
CA PHE A 93 1.52 11.52 -3.21
C PHE A 93 1.08 10.17 -3.77
N GLY A 94 1.44 9.87 -5.02
CA GLY A 94 1.09 8.63 -5.71
C GLY A 94 1.59 7.38 -5.01
N MET A 95 2.82 7.38 -4.48
CA MET A 95 3.37 6.25 -3.73
C MET A 95 2.61 6.01 -2.42
N MET A 96 2.24 7.07 -1.68
CA MET A 96 1.49 6.93 -0.43
C MET A 96 0.03 6.57 -0.67
N GLN A 97 -0.58 7.11 -1.73
CA GLN A 97 -1.90 6.71 -2.19
C GLN A 97 -1.92 5.23 -2.60
N GLY A 98 -0.92 4.79 -3.37
CA GLY A 98 -0.74 3.40 -3.76
C GLY A 98 -0.61 2.48 -2.55
N ASN A 99 0.29 2.81 -1.61
CA ASN A 99 0.47 2.04 -0.38
C ASN A 99 -0.82 1.95 0.45
N TRP A 100 -1.56 3.06 0.58
CA TRP A 100 -2.83 3.10 1.28
C TRP A 100 -3.81 2.09 0.69
N VAL A 101 -3.99 2.11 -0.63
CA VAL A 101 -4.93 1.23 -1.33
C VAL A 101 -4.49 -0.22 -1.27
N GLN A 102 -3.20 -0.46 -1.53
CA GLN A 102 -2.55 -1.76 -1.41
C GLN A 102 -2.85 -2.42 -0.07
N HIS A 103 -2.99 -1.63 1.00
CA HIS A 103 -3.26 -2.09 2.37
C HIS A 103 -4.58 -1.57 2.95
N SER A 104 -5.60 -1.38 2.11
CA SER A 104 -6.91 -0.89 2.55
C SER A 104 -7.85 -1.96 3.08
N PHE A 105 -7.65 -3.23 2.68
CA PHE A 105 -8.54 -4.33 3.04
C PHE A 105 -7.80 -5.37 3.85
N LEU A 106 -8.02 -5.34 5.17
CA LEU A 106 -7.29 -6.16 6.12
C LEU A 106 -8.24 -7.17 6.77
N GLU A 107 -7.86 -8.44 6.80
CA GLU A 107 -8.61 -9.49 7.49
C GLU A 107 -8.63 -9.21 9.00
N ARG A 108 -9.80 -9.33 9.64
CA ARG A 108 -9.97 -8.97 11.05
C ARG A 108 -9.28 -9.94 11.99
N THR A 109 -9.25 -11.22 11.62
CA THR A 109 -8.69 -12.29 12.46
C THR A 109 -7.17 -12.41 12.32
N ASN A 110 -6.60 -12.05 11.16
CA ASN A 110 -5.16 -12.07 10.93
C ASN A 110 -4.70 -10.93 10.00
N PRO A 111 -4.64 -9.69 10.51
CA PRO A 111 -4.27 -8.51 9.71
C PRO A 111 -2.79 -8.44 9.30
N LEU A 112 -1.95 -9.40 9.70
CA LEU A 112 -0.54 -9.54 9.32
C LEU A 112 -0.29 -10.86 8.56
N GLY A 113 -1.27 -11.33 7.80
CA GLY A 113 -1.22 -12.64 7.13
C GLY A 113 -0.34 -12.70 5.89
N GLY A 114 0.86 -12.11 5.92
CA GLY A 114 1.93 -12.34 4.94
C GLY A 114 1.62 -11.90 3.53
N GLY A 115 0.95 -10.76 3.35
CA GLY A 115 0.51 -10.27 2.05
C GLY A 115 -0.92 -10.66 1.67
N LEU A 116 -1.31 -11.92 1.89
CA LEU A 116 -2.60 -12.41 1.39
C LEU A 116 -3.80 -11.83 2.14
N GLN A 117 -3.64 -11.57 3.44
CA GLN A 117 -4.73 -11.14 4.32
C GLN A 117 -4.69 -9.64 4.65
N ASN A 118 -3.64 -8.96 4.19
CA ASN A 118 -3.38 -7.57 4.51
C ASN A 118 -3.08 -6.73 3.26
N SER A 119 -3.21 -7.31 2.07
CA SER A 119 -3.08 -6.57 0.82
C SER A 119 -4.04 -7.04 -0.27
N ILE A 120 -3.99 -6.37 -1.43
CA ILE A 120 -4.84 -6.67 -2.58
C ILE A 120 -4.03 -7.08 -3.81
N THR A 121 -4.67 -7.82 -4.70
CA THR A 121 -4.16 -8.10 -6.05
C THR A 121 -5.06 -7.48 -7.11
N LEU A 122 -4.47 -6.82 -8.10
CA LEU A 122 -5.13 -6.35 -9.30
C LEU A 122 -4.78 -7.27 -10.47
N VAL A 123 -5.79 -7.80 -11.16
CA VAL A 123 -5.64 -8.61 -12.38
C VAL A 123 -6.27 -7.92 -13.57
N HIS A 124 -5.81 -8.26 -14.78
CA HIS A 124 -6.36 -7.74 -16.03
C HIS A 124 -6.50 -6.20 -16.04
N CYS A 125 -5.44 -5.50 -15.65
CA CYS A 125 -5.42 -4.04 -15.62
C CYS A 125 -4.21 -3.49 -16.37
N VAL A 126 -4.37 -2.30 -16.96
CA VAL A 126 -3.31 -1.60 -17.71
C VAL A 126 -2.12 -1.29 -16.81
N TYR A 127 -2.38 -1.01 -15.53
CA TYR A 127 -1.35 -0.76 -14.51
C TYR A 127 -0.29 -1.86 -14.47
N ASN A 128 -0.67 -3.14 -14.57
CA ASN A 128 0.28 -4.25 -14.54
C ASN A 128 1.22 -4.28 -15.75
N ARG A 129 0.78 -3.80 -16.91
CA ARG A 129 1.63 -3.68 -18.09
C ARG A 129 2.67 -2.59 -17.89
N ASP A 130 2.25 -1.44 -17.36
CA ASP A 130 3.08 -0.24 -17.26
C ASP A 130 4.00 -0.25 -16.02
N CYS A 131 3.60 -0.99 -14.98
CA CYS A 131 4.29 -1.08 -13.70
C CYS A 131 4.75 -2.50 -13.37
N PHE A 132 5.13 -3.29 -14.39
CA PHE A 132 5.78 -4.60 -14.20
C PHE A 132 5.05 -5.51 -13.20
N ASN A 133 3.74 -5.73 -13.40
CA ASN A 133 2.89 -6.56 -12.53
C ASN A 133 2.93 -6.18 -11.03
N ASP A 134 3.21 -4.92 -10.68
CA ASP A 134 3.13 -4.41 -9.30
C ASP A 134 1.75 -4.61 -8.66
N GLY A 135 0.68 -4.61 -9.47
CA GLY A 135 -0.68 -4.88 -9.04
C GLY A 135 -0.87 -6.21 -8.31
N TYR A 136 0.03 -7.18 -8.49
CA TYR A 136 0.07 -8.42 -7.72
C TYR A 136 0.74 -8.23 -6.34
N HIS A 137 0.33 -7.22 -5.59
CA HIS A 137 0.99 -6.82 -4.33
C HIS A 137 1.07 -7.92 -3.27
N ALA A 138 0.01 -8.73 -3.14
CA ALA A 138 0.06 -9.90 -2.25
C ALA A 138 1.19 -10.87 -2.63
N SER A 139 1.41 -11.06 -3.93
CA SER A 139 2.52 -11.87 -4.42
C SER A 139 3.89 -11.26 -4.11
N HIS A 140 4.02 -9.92 -4.06
CA HIS A 140 5.26 -9.23 -3.69
C HIS A 140 5.59 -9.44 -2.22
N HIS A 141 4.59 -9.42 -1.33
CA HIS A 141 4.79 -9.76 0.09
C HIS A 141 5.16 -11.22 0.31
N LEU A 142 4.57 -12.15 -0.44
CA LEU A 142 4.93 -13.57 -0.36
C LEU A 142 6.37 -13.84 -0.81
N HIS A 143 6.85 -13.13 -1.84
CA HIS A 143 8.21 -13.29 -2.34
C HIS A 143 8.70 -11.98 -3.01
N PRO A 144 9.35 -11.07 -2.27
CA PRO A 144 9.74 -9.75 -2.76
C PRO A 144 10.74 -9.75 -3.91
N LEU A 145 11.44 -10.87 -4.14
CA LEU A 145 12.43 -11.03 -5.21
C LEU A 145 11.87 -11.80 -6.42
N ARG A 146 10.55 -12.03 -6.48
CA ARG A 146 9.93 -12.79 -7.57
C ARG A 146 10.07 -11.98 -8.86
N HIS A 147 10.42 -12.66 -9.96
CA HIS A 147 10.52 -11.97 -11.23
C HIS A 147 9.13 -11.51 -11.66
N TYR A 148 9.02 -10.28 -12.18
CA TYR A 148 7.71 -9.66 -12.40
C TYR A 148 6.78 -10.44 -13.33
N LEU A 149 7.33 -11.22 -14.28
CA LEU A 149 6.53 -12.08 -15.16
C LEU A 149 5.91 -13.30 -14.47
N GLU A 150 6.37 -13.65 -13.27
CA GLU A 150 5.96 -14.87 -12.56
C GLU A 150 4.77 -14.64 -11.62
N HIS A 151 4.43 -13.39 -11.30
CA HIS A 151 3.31 -13.09 -10.39
C HIS A 151 1.95 -13.67 -10.86
N PRO A 152 1.57 -13.56 -12.15
CA PRO A 152 0.32 -14.16 -12.62
C PRO A 152 0.29 -15.68 -12.45
N ALA A 153 1.40 -16.35 -12.81
CA ALA A 153 1.51 -17.80 -12.68
C ALA A 153 1.43 -18.24 -11.21
N ASN A 154 2.05 -17.47 -10.30
CA ASN A 154 1.98 -17.76 -8.87
C ASN A 154 0.54 -17.72 -8.33
N LEU A 155 -0.25 -16.73 -8.72
CA LEU A 155 -1.66 -16.64 -8.30
C LEU A 155 -2.45 -17.87 -8.77
N ILE A 156 -2.26 -18.28 -10.02
CA ILE A 156 -2.96 -19.45 -10.59
C ILE A 156 -2.57 -20.73 -9.84
N GLN A 157 -1.28 -20.95 -9.62
CA GLN A 157 -0.76 -22.14 -8.93
C GLN A 157 -1.20 -22.20 -7.46
N ASN A 158 -1.37 -21.05 -6.80
CA ASN A 158 -1.71 -20.95 -5.37
C ASN A 158 -3.14 -20.48 -5.16
N ARG A 159 -4.02 -20.65 -6.14
CA ARG A 159 -5.42 -20.18 -6.12
C ARG A 159 -6.15 -20.61 -4.85
N GLN A 160 -5.95 -21.86 -4.42
CA GLN A 160 -6.54 -22.39 -3.21
C GLN A 160 -6.10 -21.63 -1.95
N THR A 161 -4.80 -21.33 -1.82
CA THR A 161 -4.25 -20.54 -0.71
C THR A 161 -4.83 -19.13 -0.67
N TYR A 162 -4.99 -18.48 -1.84
CA TYR A 162 -5.65 -17.18 -1.93
C TYR A 162 -7.11 -17.25 -1.46
N TYR A 163 -7.82 -18.31 -1.85
CA TYR A 163 -9.19 -18.54 -1.45
C TYR A 163 -9.32 -18.73 0.08
N GLU A 164 -8.57 -19.66 0.66
CA GLU A 164 -8.59 -19.96 2.09
C GLU A 164 -8.16 -18.76 2.96
N SER A 165 -7.23 -17.95 2.45
CA SER A 165 -6.77 -16.73 3.13
C SER A 165 -7.79 -15.59 3.05
N LYS A 166 -8.86 -15.72 2.27
CA LYS A 166 -9.83 -14.65 1.97
C LYS A 166 -9.15 -13.42 1.38
N ALA A 167 -8.20 -13.66 0.47
CA ALA A 167 -7.44 -12.62 -0.21
C ALA A 167 -8.36 -11.76 -1.09
N ILE A 168 -8.05 -10.46 -1.17
CA ILE A 168 -8.84 -9.52 -1.95
C ILE A 168 -8.23 -9.37 -3.34
N VAL A 169 -9.01 -9.68 -4.36
CA VAL A 169 -8.60 -9.56 -5.76
C VAL A 169 -9.63 -8.75 -6.52
N PHE A 170 -9.14 -7.76 -7.26
CA PHE A 170 -9.93 -6.93 -8.15
C PHE A 170 -9.46 -7.11 -9.60
N LYS A 171 -10.37 -6.94 -10.55
CA LYS A 171 -10.07 -6.92 -11.99
C LYS A 171 -10.36 -5.55 -12.61
N GLU A 172 -9.68 -5.23 -13.71
CA GLU A 172 -10.05 -4.12 -14.61
C GLU A 172 -10.19 -2.76 -13.89
N THR A 173 -9.34 -2.53 -12.89
CA THR A 173 -9.31 -1.31 -12.09
C THR A 173 -7.86 -0.93 -11.77
N SER A 174 -7.68 0.20 -11.10
CA SER A 174 -6.38 0.75 -10.72
C SER A 174 -6.38 1.20 -9.26
N TYR A 175 -5.19 1.41 -8.69
CA TYR A 175 -5.08 1.87 -7.31
C TYR A 175 -5.70 3.25 -7.12
N ASP A 176 -5.50 4.19 -8.04
CA ASP A 176 -6.10 5.53 -8.01
C ASP A 176 -7.63 5.49 -8.05
N TYR A 177 -8.21 4.61 -8.87
CA TYR A 177 -9.66 4.52 -8.95
C TYR A 177 -10.26 3.82 -7.72
N ILE A 178 -9.61 2.77 -7.19
CA ILE A 178 -10.01 2.19 -5.90
C ILE A 178 -9.92 3.23 -4.78
N TRP A 179 -8.84 4.02 -4.73
CA TRP A 179 -8.71 5.11 -3.76
C TRP A 179 -9.91 6.05 -3.84
N TRP A 180 -10.26 6.50 -5.05
CA TRP A 180 -11.41 7.38 -5.26
C TRP A 180 -12.73 6.74 -4.79
N LEU A 181 -12.95 5.45 -5.08
CA LEU A 181 -14.13 4.71 -4.62
C LEU A 181 -14.18 4.59 -3.09
N LEU A 182 -13.03 4.42 -2.43
CA LEU A 182 -12.94 4.42 -0.97
C LEU A 182 -13.24 5.79 -0.38
N MET A 183 -12.68 6.86 -0.95
CA MET A 183 -12.91 8.23 -0.47
C MET A 183 -14.37 8.67 -0.65
N THR A 184 -15.03 8.20 -1.71
CA THR A 184 -16.45 8.45 -1.98
C THR A 184 -17.39 7.40 -1.36
N LYS A 185 -16.83 6.37 -0.70
CA LYS A 185 -17.55 5.23 -0.11
C LYS A 185 -18.48 4.51 -1.11
N ASN A 186 -18.14 4.51 -2.40
CA ASN A 186 -18.91 3.82 -3.43
C ASN A 186 -18.57 2.32 -3.47
N TYR A 187 -19.00 1.61 -2.43
CA TYR A 187 -18.73 0.18 -2.27
C TYR A 187 -19.44 -0.70 -3.29
N GLU A 188 -20.60 -0.29 -3.83
CA GLU A 188 -21.29 -1.06 -4.86
C GLU A 188 -20.45 -1.12 -6.13
N LYS A 189 -19.91 0.03 -6.56
CA LYS A 189 -19.02 0.07 -7.72
C LYS A 189 -17.71 -0.67 -7.43
N LEU A 190 -17.16 -0.55 -6.23
CA LEU A 190 -15.97 -1.31 -5.83
C LEU A 190 -16.21 -2.82 -5.85
N ALA A 191 -17.35 -3.29 -5.34
CA ALA A 191 -17.74 -4.70 -5.35
C ALA A 191 -17.88 -5.26 -6.77
N SER A 192 -18.29 -4.44 -7.74
CA SER A 192 -18.37 -4.86 -9.16
C SER A 192 -17.01 -5.23 -9.79
N TYR A 193 -15.90 -4.75 -9.22
CA TYR A 193 -14.54 -5.10 -9.65
C TYR A 193 -13.98 -6.29 -8.90
N TRP A 194 -14.60 -6.72 -7.79
CA TRP A 194 -14.10 -7.83 -6.98
C TRP A 194 -14.25 -9.15 -7.72
N VAL A 195 -13.29 -10.05 -7.53
CA VAL A 195 -13.26 -11.36 -8.20
C VAL A 195 -13.32 -12.47 -7.17
N HIS A 196 -14.28 -13.37 -7.35
CA HIS A 196 -14.33 -14.61 -6.58
C HIS A 196 -13.27 -15.60 -7.04
N ILE A 197 -12.42 -16.03 -6.10
CA ILE A 197 -11.33 -16.99 -6.34
C ILE A 197 -11.70 -18.40 -5.84
N GLY A 198 -12.87 -18.59 -5.23
CA GLY A 198 -13.32 -19.89 -4.74
C GLY A 198 -14.03 -20.77 -5.78
N PRO A 199 -14.58 -21.91 -5.36
CA PRO A 199 -15.59 -22.64 -6.13
C PRO A 199 -16.78 -21.75 -6.46
N LYS A 200 -17.36 -21.91 -7.65
CA LYS A 200 -18.41 -21.01 -8.16
C LYS A 200 -19.68 -21.07 -7.32
N GLU A 201 -19.95 -22.22 -6.72
CA GLU A 201 -21.10 -22.50 -5.86
C GLU A 201 -21.06 -21.67 -4.56
N GLU A 202 -19.88 -21.20 -4.17
CA GLU A 202 -19.63 -20.39 -2.97
C GLU A 202 -19.50 -18.89 -3.29
N GLU A 203 -19.86 -18.47 -4.51
CA GLU A 203 -19.77 -17.07 -4.92
C GLU A 203 -20.75 -16.19 -4.12
N PRO A 204 -20.26 -15.18 -3.37
CA PRO A 204 -21.11 -14.35 -2.53
C PRO A 204 -21.97 -13.39 -3.37
N SER A 205 -23.12 -13.01 -2.82
CA SER A 205 -23.93 -11.94 -3.39
C SER A 205 -23.23 -10.58 -3.32
N CYS A 206 -23.65 -9.64 -4.17
CA CYS A 206 -23.12 -8.26 -4.15
C CYS A 206 -23.22 -7.61 -2.76
N ALA A 207 -24.33 -7.83 -2.04
CA ALA A 207 -24.51 -7.30 -0.69
C ALA A 207 -23.50 -7.86 0.32
N GLU A 208 -23.17 -9.15 0.21
CA GLU A 208 -22.17 -9.81 1.04
C GLU A 208 -20.76 -9.31 0.71
N ILE A 209 -20.44 -9.10 -0.56
CA ILE A 209 -19.16 -8.50 -0.99
C ILE A 209 -19.02 -7.10 -0.41
N VAL A 210 -20.03 -6.25 -0.56
CA VAL A 210 -20.05 -4.89 0.01
C VAL A 210 -19.83 -4.91 1.51
N LYS A 211 -20.53 -5.81 2.22
CA LYS A 211 -20.40 -5.98 3.67
C LYS A 211 -18.98 -6.40 4.06
N MET A 212 -18.41 -7.37 3.36
CA MET A 212 -17.04 -7.85 3.58
C MET A 212 -16.01 -6.72 3.37
N LEU A 213 -16.12 -5.97 2.26
CA LEU A 213 -15.20 -4.89 1.94
C LEU A 213 -15.25 -3.77 3.00
N LYS A 214 -16.45 -3.39 3.45
CA LYS A 214 -16.64 -2.41 4.54
C LYS A 214 -16.04 -2.88 5.87
N GLU A 215 -16.15 -4.16 6.19
CA GLU A 215 -15.57 -4.69 7.44
C GLU A 215 -14.03 -4.68 7.37
N LYS A 216 -13.46 -5.05 6.22
CA LYS A 216 -12.00 -5.09 6.01
C LYS A 216 -11.34 -3.70 5.99
N THR A 217 -12.07 -2.62 5.72
CA THR A 217 -11.56 -1.24 5.76
C THR A 217 -11.66 -0.59 7.15
N ARG A 218 -12.37 -1.23 8.10
CA ARG A 218 -12.61 -0.67 9.42
C ARG A 218 -11.34 -0.58 10.25
N ILE A 219 -11.12 0.56 10.90
CA ILE A 219 -10.05 0.80 11.88
C ILE A 219 -9.96 -0.35 12.91
N PHE A 220 -8.74 -0.69 13.30
CA PHE A 220 -8.52 -1.64 14.38
C PHE A 220 -8.44 -0.90 15.71
N SER A 221 -9.11 -1.44 16.73
CA SER A 221 -8.95 -0.97 18.11
C SER A 221 -7.57 -1.35 18.65
N ARG A 222 -7.16 -0.70 19.74
CA ARG A 222 -5.86 -0.99 20.35
C ARG A 222 -5.81 -2.42 20.90
N GLU A 223 -6.94 -2.91 21.40
CA GLU A 223 -7.12 -4.26 21.90
C GLU A 223 -6.91 -5.30 20.79
N GLU A 224 -7.46 -5.04 19.59
CA GLU A 224 -7.30 -5.91 18.43
C GLU A 224 -5.86 -5.94 17.90
N ILE A 225 -5.11 -4.84 18.03
CA ILE A 225 -3.72 -4.76 17.55
C ILE A 225 -2.73 -5.34 18.57
N THR A 226 -3.05 -5.31 19.87
CA THR A 226 -2.14 -5.70 20.95
C THR A 226 -1.50 -7.09 20.80
N PRO A 227 -2.22 -8.15 20.37
CA PRO A 227 -1.62 -9.46 20.12
C PRO A 227 -0.50 -9.43 19.06
N PHE A 228 -0.61 -8.54 18.08
CA PHE A 228 0.33 -8.42 16.97
C PHE A 228 1.55 -7.56 17.31
N LEU A 229 1.43 -6.64 18.28
CA LEU A 229 2.58 -5.88 18.81
C LEU A 229 3.62 -6.76 19.51
N LYS A 230 3.19 -7.86 20.14
CA LYS A 230 4.05 -8.73 20.95
C LYS A 230 4.82 -9.77 20.13
N LYS A 231 4.37 -10.09 18.91
CA LYS A 231 5.01 -11.06 18.02
C LYS A 231 6.21 -10.50 17.25
N GLY A 232 6.47 -9.19 17.31
CA GLY A 232 7.57 -8.52 16.61
C GLY A 232 8.91 -8.45 17.34
N LYS A 233 9.11 -9.22 18.43
CA LYS A 233 10.40 -9.32 19.14
C LYS A 233 11.13 -10.61 18.80
#